data_AF-A0A1B1AYP5-F1
#
_entry.id   AF-A0A1B1AYP5-F1
#
_cell.length_a   1.000
_cell.length_b   1.000
_cell.length_c   1.000
_cell.angle_alpha   90.00
_cell.angle_beta   90.00
_cell.angle_gamma   90.00
#
_symmetry.space_group_name_H-M   'P 1'
#
loop_
_entity.id
_entity.type
_entity.pdbx_description
1 polymer ?
#
loop_
_entity_poly.entity_id
_entity_poly.type
_entity_poly.pdbx_seq_one_letter_code
_entity_poly.pdbx_strand_id
1 'polypeptide(L)'
;MVDLAVVGAVDGPLVVCFDRDSAVWTWDVQRDLWRQHPLAYAFADDPLAAQYPDAANELDAVAAAVHGGRVLPAAGGHEQGAALWDLESGALVRVARYDEPYVQALTLAEGEEAPRFGAGADPGVLVWELPAEEPPQELPECDDNGVWAVATMRINSRSLVVGVAATWACGIWRGTGSWPRSSPTTARLRWSGWPGSPITSSWWRRIPAGSTRTQARLTGRTA
;
A
#
# COMPACT_ATOMS: atom_id res chain seq x y z
N MET A 1 -4.00 6.78 13.04
CA MET A 1 -2.85 5.90 13.34
C MET A 1 -1.58 6.78 13.46
N VAL A 2 -0.38 6.26 13.73
CA VAL A 2 0.85 7.05 13.55
C VAL A 2 1.81 6.19 12.73
N ASP A 3 2.24 6.69 11.58
CA ASP A 3 3.15 6.00 10.68
C ASP A 3 4.29 6.94 10.26
N LEU A 4 5.42 6.37 9.86
CA LEU A 4 6.60 7.11 9.41
C LEU A 4 7.36 6.32 8.35
N ALA A 5 8.04 7.07 7.48
CA ALA A 5 8.98 6.53 6.52
C ALA A 5 10.37 7.13 6.75
N VAL A 6 11.42 6.37 6.46
CA VAL A 6 12.80 6.85 6.49
C VAL A 6 13.39 6.72 5.10
N VAL A 7 13.97 7.81 4.58
CA VAL A 7 14.60 7.85 3.26
C VAL A 7 16.01 8.39 3.34
N GLY A 8 16.90 7.87 2.49
CA GLY A 8 18.22 8.45 2.28
C GLY A 8 18.15 9.56 1.24
N ALA A 9 17.94 10.80 1.69
CA ALA A 9 17.95 11.98 0.82
C ALA A 9 19.40 12.41 0.50
N VAL A 10 19.55 13.31 -0.48
CA VAL A 10 20.86 13.84 -0.92
C VAL A 10 21.67 14.42 0.25
N ASP A 11 20.99 15.10 1.17
CA ASP A 11 21.59 15.78 2.32
C ASP A 11 21.71 14.92 3.57
N GLY A 12 21.32 13.63 3.50
CA GLY A 12 21.35 12.69 4.63
C GLY A 12 20.03 11.95 4.85
N PRO A 13 19.94 11.13 5.91
CA PRO A 13 18.71 10.45 6.28
C PRO A 13 17.63 11.46 6.71
N LEU A 14 16.43 11.28 6.15
CA LEU A 14 15.26 12.10 6.42
C LEU A 14 14.13 11.18 6.91
N VAL A 15 13.52 11.53 8.03
CA VAL A 15 12.26 10.89 8.47
C VAL A 15 11.11 11.71 7.89
N VAL A 16 10.12 11.03 7.32
CA VAL A 16 8.85 11.61 6.87
C VAL A 16 7.75 11.03 7.76
N CYS A 17 6.93 11.86 8.37
CA CYS A 17 5.78 11.44 9.17
C CYS A 17 4.63 12.44 8.98
N PHE A 18 3.51 12.19 9.65
CA PHE A 18 2.40 13.14 9.71
C PHE A 18 1.97 13.35 11.17
N ASP A 19 1.34 14.49 11.43
CA ASP A 19 0.70 14.77 12.71
C ASP A 19 -0.80 14.44 12.69
N ARG A 20 -1.51 14.78 13.77
CA ARG A 20 -2.95 14.51 13.89
C ARG A 20 -3.82 15.36 12.96
N ASP A 21 -3.28 16.43 12.40
CA ASP A 21 -3.97 17.32 11.48
C ASP A 21 -3.57 16.99 10.02
N SER A 22 -2.96 15.81 9.82
CA SER A 22 -2.49 15.29 8.53
C SER A 22 -1.44 16.17 7.83
N ALA A 23 -0.79 17.08 8.57
CA ALA A 23 0.34 17.81 8.03
C ALA A 23 1.53 16.86 7.94
N VAL A 24 2.20 16.83 6.80
CA VAL A 24 3.41 16.04 6.64
C VAL A 24 4.59 16.81 7.23
N TRP A 25 5.40 16.10 7.99
CA TRP A 25 6.61 16.62 8.61
C TRP A 25 7.83 15.86 8.11
N THR A 26 8.94 16.57 8.04
CA THR A 26 10.24 15.96 7.86
C THR A 26 11.17 16.30 9.00
N TRP A 27 11.95 15.32 9.43
CA TRP A 27 13.07 15.51 10.33
C TRP A 27 14.37 15.13 9.64
N ASP A 28 15.22 16.13 9.43
CA ASP A 28 16.61 15.92 9.06
C ASP A 28 17.36 15.47 10.33
N VAL A 29 17.68 14.17 10.37
CA VAL A 29 18.25 13.53 11.55
C VAL A 29 19.64 14.07 11.86
N GLN A 30 20.39 14.50 10.84
CA GLN A 30 21.77 14.97 11.02
C GLN A 30 21.81 16.42 11.52
N ARG A 31 20.91 17.25 11.03
CA ARG A 31 20.84 18.68 11.39
C ARG A 31 19.89 18.96 12.55
N ASP A 32 19.17 17.93 13.00
CA ASP A 32 18.07 18.03 13.97
C ASP A 32 17.05 19.11 13.60
N LEU A 33 16.64 19.11 12.33
CA LEU A 33 15.78 20.15 11.76
C LEU A 33 14.43 19.56 11.37
N TRP A 34 13.38 20.09 11.99
CA TRP A 34 11.99 19.81 11.63
C TRP A 34 11.47 20.80 10.60
N ARG A 35 10.72 20.31 9.62
CA ARG A 35 10.01 21.13 8.64
C ARG A 35 8.62 20.56 8.40
N GLN A 36 7.64 21.45 8.32
CA GLN A 36 6.27 21.12 7.92
C GLN A 36 6.12 21.28 6.41
N HIS A 37 5.38 20.36 5.80
CA HIS A 37 5.06 20.30 4.38
C HIS A 37 3.55 20.12 4.23
N PRO A 38 2.78 21.21 4.10
CA PRO A 38 1.36 21.09 3.81
C PRO A 38 1.18 20.52 2.39
N LEU A 39 0.64 19.31 2.31
CA LEU A 39 0.31 18.68 1.03
C LEU A 39 -1.10 19.08 0.61
N ALA A 40 -1.30 19.36 -0.68
CA ALA A 40 -2.62 19.62 -1.21
C ALA A 40 -3.50 18.36 -1.09
N TYR A 41 -4.80 18.56 -0.81
CA TYR A 41 -5.78 17.48 -0.84
C TYR A 41 -5.79 16.84 -2.23
N ALA A 42 -5.49 15.55 -2.30
CA ALA A 42 -5.18 14.88 -3.57
C ALA A 42 -6.37 14.80 -4.54
N PHE A 43 -7.59 14.92 -4.01
CA PHE A 43 -8.83 14.73 -4.76
C PHE A 43 -9.67 16.00 -4.84
N ALA A 44 -9.08 17.18 -4.59
CA ALA A 44 -9.78 18.45 -4.64
C ALA A 44 -10.50 18.70 -5.99
N ASP A 45 -9.95 18.16 -7.08
CA ASP A 45 -10.51 18.27 -8.42
C ASP A 45 -11.43 17.10 -8.81
N ASP A 46 -11.60 16.08 -7.95
CA ASP A 46 -12.49 14.95 -8.23
C ASP A 46 -13.96 15.38 -8.05
N PRO A 47 -14.85 15.17 -9.05
CA PRO A 47 -16.25 15.55 -8.94
C PRO A 47 -16.99 14.91 -7.76
N LEU A 48 -16.56 13.74 -7.29
CA LEU A 48 -17.15 13.06 -6.15
C LEU A 48 -16.76 13.74 -4.83
N ALA A 49 -15.55 14.33 -4.73
CA ALA A 49 -15.13 15.11 -3.58
C ALA A 49 -16.00 16.35 -3.35
N ALA A 50 -16.62 16.91 -4.40
CA ALA A 50 -17.57 18.01 -4.26
C ALA A 50 -18.83 17.66 -3.43
N GLN A 51 -19.10 16.36 -3.21
CA GLN A 51 -20.18 15.90 -2.33
C GLN A 51 -19.79 15.96 -0.85
N TYR A 52 -18.50 16.13 -0.54
CA TYR A 52 -17.91 16.12 0.80
C TYR A 52 -17.08 17.42 0.99
N PRO A 53 -17.74 18.55 1.29
CA PRO A 53 -17.10 19.87 1.29
C PRO A 53 -16.07 20.07 2.42
N ASP A 54 -16.07 19.18 3.41
CA ASP A 54 -15.12 19.09 4.51
C ASP A 54 -14.00 18.08 4.29
N ALA A 55 -14.01 17.37 3.14
CA ALA A 55 -12.98 16.39 2.82
C ALA A 55 -11.59 17.05 2.75
N ALA A 56 -10.65 16.45 3.45
CA ALA A 56 -9.27 16.89 3.54
C ALA A 56 -8.34 15.68 3.51
N ASN A 57 -7.03 15.93 3.60
CA ASN A 57 -6.10 14.83 3.85
C ASN A 57 -6.44 14.24 5.23
N GLU A 58 -6.87 12.99 5.27
CA GLU A 58 -6.85 12.17 6.48
C GLU A 58 -5.83 11.07 6.23
N LEU A 59 -4.66 11.20 6.85
CA LEU A 59 -3.52 10.31 6.60
C LEU A 59 -3.38 9.31 7.75
N ASP A 60 -3.39 8.03 7.41
CA ASP A 60 -3.15 6.93 8.36
C ASP A 60 -1.86 6.16 8.05
N ALA A 61 -1.40 6.22 6.81
CA ALA A 61 -0.20 5.53 6.35
C ALA A 61 0.69 6.45 5.52
N VAL A 62 2.00 6.22 5.59
CA VAL A 62 2.98 6.93 4.76
C VAL A 62 4.11 6.00 4.33
N ALA A 63 4.48 6.07 3.07
CA ALA A 63 5.74 5.55 2.55
C ALA A 63 6.45 6.69 1.83
N ALA A 64 7.78 6.63 1.69
CA ALA A 64 8.50 7.65 0.96
C ALA A 64 9.64 7.03 0.16
N ALA A 65 9.93 7.61 -1.00
CA ALA A 65 11.04 7.23 -1.85
C ALA A 65 11.89 8.43 -2.25
N VAL A 66 13.10 8.17 -2.72
CA VAL A 66 13.91 9.18 -3.43
C VAL A 66 13.99 8.78 -4.90
N HIS A 67 13.59 9.69 -5.79
CA HIS A 67 13.67 9.48 -7.24
C HIS A 67 14.07 10.79 -7.93
N GLY A 68 15.06 10.73 -8.81
CA GLY A 68 15.62 11.94 -9.44
C GLY A 68 16.14 12.98 -8.45
N GLY A 69 16.60 12.56 -7.26
CA GLY A 69 17.06 13.45 -6.18
C GLY A 69 15.94 14.09 -5.36
N ARG A 70 14.68 13.85 -5.69
CA ARG A 70 13.49 14.37 -4.99
C ARG A 70 12.93 13.34 -4.03
N VAL A 71 12.46 13.81 -2.87
CA VAL A 71 11.72 12.96 -1.92
C VAL A 71 10.25 12.95 -2.31
N LEU A 72 9.69 11.76 -2.46
CA LEU A 72 8.33 11.54 -2.92
C LEU A 72 7.54 10.75 -1.86
N PRO A 73 6.80 11.43 -0.95
CA PRO A 73 5.90 10.77 -0.02
C PRO A 73 4.66 10.24 -0.73
N ALA A 74 4.34 8.97 -0.51
CA ALA A 74 3.03 8.39 -0.75
C ALA A 74 2.26 8.33 0.58
N ALA A 75 1.01 8.75 0.60
CA ALA A 75 0.18 8.76 1.79
C ALA A 75 -1.30 8.58 1.45
N GLY A 76 -2.09 8.10 2.41
CA GLY A 76 -3.53 7.94 2.30
C GLY A 76 -4.11 7.54 3.66
N GLY A 77 -5.43 7.48 3.74
CA GLY A 77 -6.14 7.12 4.98
C GLY A 77 -7.61 6.86 4.76
N HIS A 78 -8.43 7.17 5.76
CA HIS A 78 -9.83 6.78 5.78
C HIS A 78 -10.66 7.48 4.68
N GLU A 79 -10.54 8.80 4.57
CA GLU A 79 -11.30 9.61 3.61
C GLU A 79 -10.49 9.93 2.34
N GLN A 80 -9.34 9.30 2.16
CA GLN A 80 -8.45 9.57 1.05
C GLN A 80 -7.75 8.30 0.53
N GLY A 81 -7.95 7.99 -0.75
CA GLY A 81 -7.18 6.98 -1.46
C GLY A 81 -5.67 7.31 -1.51
N ALA A 82 -4.85 6.35 -1.92
CA ALA A 82 -3.41 6.59 -1.94
C ALA A 82 -3.04 7.69 -2.94
N ALA A 83 -2.26 8.66 -2.49
CA ALA A 83 -1.75 9.73 -3.31
C ALA A 83 -0.26 9.90 -3.08
N LEU A 84 0.38 10.63 -3.98
CA LEU A 84 1.81 10.81 -4.01
C LEU A 84 2.14 12.24 -4.44
N TRP A 85 3.07 12.85 -3.71
CA TRP A 85 3.47 14.22 -3.92
C TRP A 85 4.98 14.33 -4.14
N ASP A 86 5.40 15.44 -4.72
CA ASP A 86 6.78 15.92 -4.63
C ASP A 86 6.88 16.75 -3.35
N LEU A 87 7.73 16.33 -2.41
CA LEU A 87 7.78 16.93 -1.07
C LEU A 87 8.24 18.40 -1.11
N GLU A 88 9.14 18.73 -2.04
CA GLU A 88 9.75 20.06 -2.12
C GLU A 88 8.75 21.10 -2.63
N SER A 89 8.01 20.77 -3.68
CA SER A 89 7.02 21.66 -4.29
C SER A 89 5.62 21.54 -3.66
N GLY A 90 5.34 20.44 -2.96
CA GLY A 90 4.00 20.08 -2.50
C GLY A 90 3.05 19.66 -3.62
N ALA A 91 3.54 19.56 -4.87
CA ALA A 91 2.73 19.25 -6.02
C ALA A 91 2.28 17.77 -5.96
N LEU A 92 1.00 17.55 -6.26
CA LEU A 92 0.46 16.21 -6.49
C LEU A 92 1.11 15.64 -7.76
N VAL A 93 1.80 14.51 -7.61
CA VAL A 93 2.43 13.79 -8.72
C VAL A 93 1.46 12.77 -9.29
N ARG A 94 0.74 12.07 -8.40
CA ARG A 94 -0.17 11.00 -8.79
C ARG A 94 -1.19 10.74 -7.70
N VAL A 95 -2.37 10.29 -8.11
CA VAL A 95 -3.46 9.88 -7.22
C VAL A 95 -4.04 8.54 -7.68
N ALA A 96 -4.47 7.70 -6.73
CA ALA A 96 -5.32 6.54 -6.99
C ALA A 96 -6.73 6.99 -7.39
N ARG A 97 -7.66 6.07 -7.61
CA ARG A 97 -9.06 6.48 -7.84
C ARG A 97 -9.72 6.89 -6.53
N TYR A 98 -10.64 7.84 -6.59
CA TYR A 98 -11.32 8.34 -5.39
C TYR A 98 -12.31 7.31 -4.81
N ASP A 99 -12.91 6.46 -5.64
CA ASP A 99 -13.81 5.37 -5.25
C ASP A 99 -13.07 4.15 -4.66
N GLU A 100 -11.76 4.27 -4.45
CA GLU A 100 -10.93 3.40 -3.63
C GLU A 100 -10.49 4.13 -2.32
N PRO A 101 -11.43 4.69 -1.52
CA PRO A 101 -11.08 5.27 -0.23
C PRO A 101 -10.66 4.14 0.73
N TYR A 102 -10.03 4.48 1.86
CA TYR A 102 -9.50 3.55 2.86
C TYR A 102 -8.14 2.94 2.51
N VAL A 103 -7.09 3.72 2.75
CA VAL A 103 -5.71 3.21 2.84
C VAL A 103 -5.35 2.99 4.30
N GLN A 104 -4.98 1.76 4.66
CA GLN A 104 -4.61 1.40 6.04
C GLN A 104 -3.11 1.16 6.21
N ALA A 105 -2.42 0.86 5.12
CA ALA A 105 -0.98 0.64 5.14
C ALA A 105 -0.36 0.98 3.80
N LEU A 106 0.87 1.49 3.84
CA LEU A 106 1.66 1.79 2.65
C LEU A 106 3.06 1.18 2.78
N THR A 107 3.63 0.77 1.65
CA THR A 107 5.00 0.29 1.60
C THR A 107 5.70 0.72 0.31
N LEU A 108 7.01 0.94 0.40
CA LEU A 108 7.86 1.16 -0.76
C LEU A 108 8.44 -0.17 -1.22
N ALA A 109 8.12 -0.60 -2.43
CA ALA A 109 8.89 -1.57 -3.17
C ALA A 109 9.88 -0.85 -4.08
N GLU A 110 11.17 -1.14 -3.93
CA GLU A 110 12.14 -0.63 -4.89
C GLU A 110 11.81 -1.16 -6.30
N GLY A 111 11.76 -0.29 -7.31
CA GLY A 111 11.71 -0.72 -8.72
C GLY A 111 13.10 -0.84 -9.32
N GLU A 112 13.18 -1.08 -10.63
CA GLU A 112 14.45 -1.03 -11.37
C GLU A 112 14.73 0.38 -11.90
N GLU A 113 13.71 1.06 -12.41
CA GLU A 113 13.82 2.41 -13.00
C GLU A 113 13.25 3.50 -12.09
N ALA A 114 12.20 3.16 -11.32
CA ALA A 114 11.48 4.10 -10.48
C ALA A 114 10.88 3.44 -9.23
N PRO A 115 10.54 4.19 -8.18
CA PRO A 115 9.92 3.63 -6.99
C PRO A 115 8.53 3.06 -7.30
N ARG A 116 8.19 1.99 -6.58
CA ARG A 116 6.88 1.35 -6.63
C ARG A 116 6.27 1.39 -5.24
N PHE A 117 4.98 1.68 -5.14
CA PHE A 117 4.29 1.70 -3.86
C PHE A 117 3.22 0.62 -3.84
N GLY A 118 3.04 0.03 -2.68
CA GLY A 118 1.91 -0.85 -2.38
C GLY A 118 1.03 -0.20 -1.32
N ALA A 119 -0.25 -0.02 -1.58
CA ALA A 119 -1.26 0.34 -0.58
C ALA A 119 -2.07 -0.90 -0.21
N GLY A 120 -2.20 -1.15 1.09
CA GLY A 120 -3.29 -1.96 1.61
C GLY A 120 -4.55 -1.10 1.69
N ALA A 121 -5.56 -1.51 0.94
CA ALA A 121 -6.85 -0.84 0.83
C ALA A 121 -8.01 -1.85 0.83
N ASP A 122 -9.24 -1.38 0.77
CA ASP A 122 -10.41 -2.23 0.61
C ASP A 122 -10.71 -2.40 -0.89
N PRO A 123 -10.85 -3.64 -1.42
CA PRO A 123 -10.77 -4.95 -0.77
C PRO A 123 -9.39 -5.63 -0.90
N GLY A 124 -8.31 -4.94 -1.22
CA GLY A 124 -7.05 -5.60 -1.60
C GLY A 124 -5.78 -4.76 -1.50
N VAL A 125 -4.81 -5.07 -2.36
CA VAL A 125 -3.57 -4.29 -2.44
C VAL A 125 -3.50 -3.61 -3.78
N LEU A 126 -3.31 -2.29 -3.78
CA LEU A 126 -3.03 -1.50 -4.97
C LEU A 126 -1.52 -1.36 -5.11
N VAL A 127 -0.97 -1.64 -6.29
CA VAL A 127 0.45 -1.44 -6.60
C VAL A 127 0.60 -0.44 -7.73
N TRP A 128 1.45 0.56 -7.60
CA TRP A 128 1.73 1.50 -8.68
C TRP A 128 3.22 1.86 -8.77
N GLU A 129 3.67 2.19 -9.98
CA GLU A 129 5.02 2.67 -10.28
C GLU A 129 4.98 4.14 -10.73
N LEU A 130 6.06 4.87 -10.47
CA LEU A 130 6.28 6.21 -11.01
C LEU A 130 7.11 6.21 -12.30
N PRO A 131 7.00 7.23 -13.16
CA PRO A 131 5.92 8.20 -13.29
C PRO A 131 4.78 7.66 -14.19
N ALA A 132 4.49 6.36 -14.14
CA ALA A 132 3.62 5.73 -15.12
C ALA A 132 2.19 6.32 -15.11
N GLU A 133 1.69 6.68 -16.30
CA GLU A 133 0.32 7.16 -16.52
C GLU A 133 -0.73 6.04 -16.36
N GLU A 134 -0.29 4.79 -16.38
CA GLU A 134 -1.16 3.62 -16.32
C GLU A 134 -1.78 3.44 -14.94
N PRO A 135 -3.04 2.99 -14.83
CA PRO A 135 -3.73 2.84 -13.55
C PRO A 135 -2.97 1.90 -12.60
N PRO A 136 -3.16 2.05 -11.28
CA PRO A 136 -2.63 1.10 -10.30
C PRO A 136 -3.05 -0.32 -10.66
N GLN A 137 -2.17 -1.28 -10.38
CA GLN A 137 -2.46 -2.69 -10.50
C GLN A 137 -3.08 -3.19 -9.20
N GLU A 138 -4.33 -3.62 -9.28
CA GLU A 138 -5.02 -4.31 -8.19
C GLU A 138 -4.54 -5.76 -8.06
N LEU A 139 -4.14 -6.16 -6.85
CA LEU A 139 -3.98 -7.57 -6.51
C LEU A 139 -5.35 -8.17 -6.17
N PRO A 140 -5.60 -9.45 -6.50
CA PRO A 140 -6.85 -10.11 -6.20
C PRO A 140 -7.28 -9.93 -4.75
N GLU A 141 -8.55 -9.59 -4.56
CA GLU A 141 -9.20 -9.22 -3.30
C GLU A 141 -8.70 -10.08 -2.14
N CYS A 142 -8.34 -9.45 -1.03
CA CYS A 142 -7.90 -10.13 0.16
C CYS A 142 -9.12 -10.77 0.84
N ASP A 143 -9.96 -9.93 1.43
CA ASP A 143 -11.11 -10.16 2.29
C ASP A 143 -11.96 -8.87 2.23
N ASP A 144 -13.23 -8.93 2.62
CA ASP A 144 -14.13 -7.77 2.63
C ASP A 144 -13.78 -6.79 3.77
N ASN A 145 -12.81 -7.16 4.63
CA ASN A 145 -12.39 -6.44 5.83
C ASN A 145 -11.08 -5.65 5.68
N GLY A 146 -10.49 -5.63 4.48
CA GLY A 146 -9.34 -4.78 4.19
C GLY A 146 -7.95 -5.33 4.51
N VAL A 147 -6.93 -4.67 3.96
CA VAL A 147 -5.51 -4.99 4.20
C VAL A 147 -4.91 -4.05 5.23
N TRP A 148 -4.71 -4.54 6.46
CA TRP A 148 -4.20 -3.76 7.59
C TRP A 148 -2.69 -3.54 7.60
N ALA A 149 -1.93 -4.38 6.91
CA ALA A 149 -0.49 -4.19 6.80
C ALA A 149 0.00 -4.70 5.46
N VAL A 150 0.98 -3.99 4.92
CA VAL A 150 1.72 -4.40 3.73
C VAL A 150 3.20 -4.45 4.06
N ALA A 151 3.89 -5.41 3.46
CA ALA A 151 5.33 -5.56 3.57
C ALA A 151 5.93 -5.82 2.19
N THR A 152 7.15 -5.34 2.01
CA THR A 152 7.93 -5.53 0.79
C THR A 152 9.15 -6.40 1.05
N MET A 153 9.59 -7.14 0.04
CA MET A 153 10.88 -7.83 0.06
C MET A 153 11.46 -7.88 -1.34
N ARG A 154 12.76 -7.62 -1.44
CA ARG A 154 13.53 -7.85 -2.67
C ARG A 154 14.13 -9.25 -2.67
N ILE A 155 13.84 -10.03 -3.70
CA ILE A 155 14.52 -11.30 -4.00
C ILE A 155 15.18 -11.17 -5.38
N ASN A 156 16.52 -11.08 -5.41
CA ASN A 156 17.30 -10.77 -6.62
C ASN A 156 16.81 -9.46 -7.26
N SER A 157 16.56 -9.42 -8.56
CA SER A 157 16.02 -8.25 -9.28
C SER A 157 14.49 -8.09 -9.16
N ARG A 158 13.84 -8.75 -8.19
CA ARG A 158 12.38 -8.82 -8.13
C ARG A 158 11.86 -8.34 -6.79
N SER A 159 10.91 -7.43 -6.83
CA SER A 159 10.21 -6.95 -5.64
C SER A 159 8.94 -7.75 -5.42
N LEU A 160 8.73 -8.13 -4.17
CA LEU A 160 7.52 -8.75 -3.69
C LEU A 160 6.78 -7.77 -2.78
N VAL A 161 5.48 -7.65 -2.97
CA VAL A 161 4.58 -6.98 -2.02
C VAL A 161 3.61 -8.02 -1.49
N VAL A 162 3.45 -8.05 -0.17
CA VAL A 162 2.53 -8.94 0.54
C VAL A 162 1.63 -8.08 1.42
N GLY A 163 0.33 -8.31 1.35
CA GLY A 163 -0.65 -7.74 2.27
C GLY A 163 -1.10 -8.78 3.30
N VAL A 164 -1.54 -8.32 4.46
CA VAL A 164 -2.24 -9.15 5.44
C VAL A 164 -3.56 -8.48 5.82
N ALA A 165 -4.60 -9.28 5.86
CA ALA A 165 -5.95 -8.91 6.28
C ALA A 165 -6.28 -9.59 7.61
N ALA A 166 -7.40 -9.21 8.21
CA ALA A 166 -7.91 -9.72 9.47
C ALA A 166 -7.87 -11.25 9.60
N THR A 167 -8.24 -11.91 8.51
CA THR A 167 -8.43 -13.35 8.51
C THR A 167 -7.40 -14.08 7.65
N TRP A 168 -6.79 -13.42 6.64
CA TRP A 168 -5.97 -14.06 5.60
C TRP A 168 -4.70 -13.27 5.23
N ALA A 169 -3.64 -13.97 4.82
CA ALA A 169 -2.49 -13.35 4.15
C ALA A 169 -2.74 -13.29 2.63
N CYS A 170 -2.57 -12.12 2.04
CA CYS A 170 -3.13 -11.80 0.75
C CYS A 170 -2.11 -11.19 -0.20
N GLY A 171 -2.12 -11.72 -1.42
CA GLY A 171 -1.34 -11.19 -2.52
C GLY A 171 0.15 -11.47 -2.40
N ILE A 172 0.73 -11.95 -3.49
CA ILE A 172 2.14 -11.76 -3.73
C ILE A 172 2.16 -11.03 -5.06
N TRP A 173 2.59 -9.78 -5.07
CA TRP A 173 2.97 -9.16 -6.31
C TRP A 173 4.40 -9.57 -6.65
N ARG A 174 4.73 -9.78 -7.92
CA ARG A 174 6.12 -10.01 -8.35
C ARG A 174 6.39 -9.17 -9.58
N GLY A 175 7.10 -8.07 -9.37
CA GLY A 175 7.63 -7.25 -10.46
C GLY A 175 8.84 -7.90 -11.10
N THR A 176 8.84 -8.03 -12.42
CA THR A 176 10.04 -8.33 -13.23
C THR A 176 10.11 -7.28 -14.34
N GLY A 177 11.21 -6.52 -14.43
CA GLY A 177 11.43 -5.54 -15.51
C GLY A 177 10.62 -4.25 -15.38
N SER A 178 10.44 -3.55 -16.51
CA SER A 178 9.73 -2.28 -16.62
C SER A 178 8.21 -2.42 -16.50
N TRP A 179 7.59 -1.44 -15.84
CA TRP A 179 6.14 -1.31 -15.75
C TRP A 179 5.50 -1.07 -17.12
N PRO A 180 4.28 -1.58 -17.40
CA PRO A 180 3.42 -2.43 -16.56
C PRO A 180 3.61 -3.93 -16.77
N ARG A 181 4.62 -4.34 -17.56
CA ARG A 181 4.66 -5.68 -18.17
C ARG A 181 4.91 -6.83 -17.19
N SER A 182 4.98 -6.58 -15.89
CA SER A 182 5.01 -7.62 -14.87
C SER A 182 3.63 -8.23 -14.63
N SER A 183 3.46 -9.50 -14.98
CA SER A 183 2.27 -10.26 -14.57
C SER A 183 2.29 -10.48 -13.04
N PRO A 184 1.23 -10.10 -12.31
CA PRO A 184 1.16 -10.33 -10.88
C PRO A 184 1.03 -11.85 -10.68
N THR A 185 1.93 -12.45 -9.89
CA THR A 185 1.78 -13.87 -9.52
C THR A 185 1.17 -13.96 -8.14
N THR A 186 -0.17 -13.90 -8.07
CA THR A 186 -0.87 -13.93 -6.79
C THR A 186 -0.83 -15.32 -6.15
N ALA A 187 -0.49 -15.38 -4.87
CA ALA A 187 -0.76 -16.52 -4.03
C ALA A 187 -1.56 -16.05 -2.81
N ARG A 188 -2.62 -16.79 -2.45
CA ARG A 188 -3.30 -16.63 -1.17
C ARG A 188 -2.81 -17.71 -0.22
N LEU A 189 -2.50 -17.31 1.01
CA LEU A 189 -2.08 -18.21 2.08
C LEU A 189 -3.10 -18.11 3.21
N ARG A 190 -3.72 -19.24 3.56
CA ARG A 190 -4.62 -19.34 4.70
C ARG A 190 -3.91 -19.97 5.88
N TRP A 191 -4.01 -19.33 7.04
CA TRP A 191 -3.59 -19.89 8.31
C TRP A 191 -4.60 -20.96 8.76
N SER A 192 -4.12 -22.15 9.15
CA SER A 192 -4.99 -23.31 9.47
C SER A 192 -5.10 -23.68 10.95
N GLY A 193 -4.68 -22.82 11.89
CA GLY A 193 -4.73 -23.10 13.34
C GLY A 193 -3.36 -23.25 14.01
N TRP A 194 -3.31 -23.08 15.34
CA TRP A 194 -2.24 -23.56 16.22
C TRP A 194 -2.86 -24.64 17.12
N PRO A 195 -2.42 -25.90 17.07
CA PRO A 195 -2.63 -26.75 18.24
C PRO A 195 -1.46 -27.70 18.52
N GLY A 196 -0.84 -27.52 19.68
CA GLY A 196 -0.07 -28.54 20.42
C GLY A 196 1.00 -29.33 19.65
N SER A 197 2.24 -28.83 19.68
CA SER A 197 3.52 -29.56 19.48
C SER A 197 3.96 -29.94 18.06
N PRO A 198 5.26 -30.26 17.89
CA PRO A 198 6.42 -29.39 17.89
C PRO A 198 6.78 -28.96 16.45
N ILE A 199 7.71 -28.01 16.34
CA ILE A 199 8.12 -27.30 15.12
C ILE A 199 8.25 -28.24 13.90
N THR A 200 7.26 -28.23 13.01
CA THR A 200 7.41 -28.64 11.61
C THR A 200 6.79 -27.58 10.71
N SER A 201 7.44 -27.32 9.58
CA SER A 201 7.38 -26.08 8.78
C SER A 201 6.17 -25.95 7.84
N SER A 202 5.00 -26.53 8.15
CA SER A 202 3.90 -26.67 7.18
C SER A 202 2.54 -26.10 7.63
N TRP A 203 2.53 -24.83 8.07
CA TRP A 203 1.32 -24.16 8.59
C TRP A 203 0.50 -23.38 7.55
N TRP A 204 0.88 -23.43 6.28
CA TRP A 204 0.28 -22.62 5.22
C TRP A 204 -0.09 -23.47 4.00
N ARG A 205 -1.30 -23.26 3.45
CA ARG A 205 -1.71 -23.84 2.15
C ARG A 205 -1.85 -22.75 1.10
N ARG A 206 -1.21 -22.97 -0.06
CA ARG A 206 -1.42 -22.19 -1.28
C ARG A 206 -2.80 -22.50 -1.85
N ILE A 207 -3.61 -21.47 -2.07
CA ILE A 207 -4.89 -21.60 -2.78
C ILE A 207 -4.68 -21.12 -4.23
N PRO A 208 -4.91 -21.96 -5.26
CA PRO A 208 -4.83 -21.52 -6.65
C PRO A 208 -5.87 -20.45 -6.96
N ALA A 209 -5.49 -19.40 -7.67
CA ALA A 209 -6.45 -18.43 -8.21
C ALA A 209 -7.32 -19.16 -9.26
N GLY A 210 -8.63 -19.26 -9.01
CA GLY A 210 -9.60 -19.87 -9.93
C GLY A 210 -10.62 -20.85 -9.33
N SER A 211 -10.62 -21.15 -8.02
CA SER A 211 -11.66 -22.02 -7.45
C SER A 211 -12.91 -21.22 -7.04
N THR A 212 -13.85 -21.05 -7.96
CA THR A 212 -15.27 -20.85 -7.60
C THR A 212 -15.74 -22.09 -6.85
N ARG A 213 -15.67 -22.08 -5.51
CA ARG A 213 -16.38 -23.09 -4.71
C ARG A 213 -17.83 -22.65 -4.60
N THR A 214 -18.64 -23.18 -5.50
CA THR A 214 -20.09 -23.33 -5.33
C THR A 214 -20.36 -23.90 -3.94
N GLN A 215 -21.01 -23.12 -3.07
CA GLN A 215 -21.54 -23.64 -1.81
C GLN A 215 -22.65 -24.65 -2.13
N ALA A 216 -22.32 -25.94 -2.18
CA ALA A 216 -23.32 -26.99 -2.10
C ALA A 216 -23.72 -27.18 -0.63
N ARG A 217 -24.86 -26.60 -0.27
CA ARG A 217 -25.57 -26.83 0.99
C ARG A 217 -25.99 -28.30 1.04
N LEU A 218 -25.31 -29.14 1.80
CA LEU A 218 -25.80 -30.49 2.09
C LEU A 218 -26.88 -30.41 3.16
N THR A 219 -28.13 -30.29 2.71
CA THR A 219 -29.31 -30.55 3.53
C THR A 219 -29.53 -32.06 3.63
N GLY A 220 -29.37 -32.59 4.85
CA GLY A 220 -30.08 -33.72 5.48
C GLY A 220 -30.33 -35.03 4.71
N ARG A 221 -29.99 -36.16 5.34
CA ARG A 221 -30.99 -36.99 6.06
C ARG A 221 -30.33 -38.08 6.89
N THR A 222 -30.83 -38.22 8.11
CA THR A 222 -30.72 -39.41 8.95
C THR A 222 -31.45 -40.60 8.31
N ALA A 223 -30.84 -41.77 8.40
CA ALA A 223 -31.49 -43.06 8.56
C ALA A 223 -30.62 -43.90 9.49
#